data_AF-A0A1X2L9Q4-F1
#
_entry.id   AF-A0A1X2L9Q4-F1
#
_cell.length_a   1.000
_cell.length_b   1.000
_cell.length_c   1.000
_cell.angle_alpha   90.00
_cell.angle_beta   90.00
_cell.angle_gamma   90.00
#
_symmetry.space_group_name_H-M   'P 1'
#
loop_
_entity.id
_entity.type
_entity.pdbx_description
1 polymer ?
#
loop_
_entity_poly.entity_id
_entity_poly.type
_entity_poly.pdbx_seq_one_letter_code
_entity_poly.pdbx_strand_id
1 'polypeptide(L)'
;MDEMPHYTGPIDPANRNIFGACLSLLGLATMMFALLLALTATNNRALAFKLEAGFFPPLSEAAVQSARTEIVIATVLAVLSTASAVTAVIFRSTIAWRIVGGVTLLGLILVGPLLWVCYDMAF
;
A
#
# COMPACT_ATOMS: atom_id res chain seq x y z
N MET A 1 23.38 42.96 -16.11
CA MET A 1 22.23 42.13 -15.72
C MET A 1 22.81 40.91 -15.06
N ASP A 2 22.65 40.79 -13.74
CA ASP A 2 23.20 39.67 -12.97
C ASP A 2 22.50 38.37 -13.39
N GLU A 3 23.20 37.57 -14.19
CA GLU A 3 22.75 36.22 -14.56
C GLU A 3 22.70 35.36 -13.30
N MET A 4 21.49 35.13 -12.78
CA MET A 4 21.28 34.14 -11.73
C MET A 4 21.78 32.78 -12.21
N PRO A 5 22.55 32.04 -11.38
CA PRO A 5 23.08 30.75 -11.77
C PRO A 5 21.93 29.81 -12.16
N HIS A 6 21.96 29.35 -13.42
CA HIS A 6 21.03 28.32 -13.88
C HIS A 6 21.24 27.05 -13.08
N TYR A 7 20.13 26.49 -12.59
CA TYR A 7 20.13 25.25 -11.86
C TYR A 7 20.59 24.10 -12.78
N THR A 8 21.75 23.49 -12.49
CA THR A 8 22.35 22.38 -13.24
C THR A 8 22.12 21.02 -12.60
N GLY A 9 21.18 20.93 -11.64
CA GLY A 9 20.89 19.66 -10.97
C GLY A 9 20.25 18.64 -11.94
N PRO A 10 20.36 17.32 -11.64
CA PRO A 10 20.03 16.25 -12.59
C PRO A 10 18.56 16.18 -13.02
N ILE A 11 17.65 16.89 -12.34
CA ILE A 11 16.22 16.95 -12.67
C ILE A 11 15.72 18.34 -12.30
N ASP A 12 15.01 19.00 -13.22
CA ASP A 12 14.38 20.29 -12.99
C ASP A 12 13.43 20.27 -11.77
N PRO A 13 13.38 21.35 -10.97
CA PRO A 13 12.52 21.42 -9.78
C PRO A 13 11.04 21.17 -10.08
N ALA A 14 10.54 21.63 -11.23
CA ALA A 14 9.17 21.39 -11.67
C ALA A 14 8.90 19.90 -11.92
N ASN A 15 9.83 19.21 -12.60
CA ASN A 15 9.72 17.79 -12.90
C ASN A 15 9.80 16.93 -11.63
N ARG A 16 10.63 17.32 -10.65
CA ARG A 16 10.68 16.66 -9.33
C ARG A 16 9.36 16.74 -8.59
N ASN A 17 8.65 17.87 -8.72
CA ASN A 17 7.35 18.05 -8.08
C ASN A 17 6.28 17.14 -8.70
N ILE A 18 6.22 17.08 -10.04
CA ILE A 18 5.28 16.20 -10.75
C ILE A 18 5.57 14.74 -10.41
N PHE A 19 6.84 14.34 -10.44
CA PHE A 19 7.25 12.98 -10.09
C PHE A 19 6.87 12.61 -8.66
N GLY A 20 7.13 13.50 -7.70
CA GLY A 20 6.71 13.32 -6.31
C GLY A 20 5.19 13.22 -6.15
N ALA A 21 4.42 14.01 -6.91
CA ALA A 21 2.96 13.95 -6.92
C ALA A 21 2.45 12.60 -7.41
N CYS A 22 2.94 12.14 -8.56
CA CYS A 22 2.55 10.86 -9.15
C CYS A 22 2.85 9.69 -8.21
N LEU A 23 4.05 9.65 -7.62
CA LEU A 23 4.44 8.60 -6.69
C LEU A 23 3.63 8.62 -5.40
N SER A 24 3.34 9.81 -4.87
CA SER A 24 2.54 9.95 -3.65
C SER A 24 1.10 9.50 -3.89
N LEU A 25 0.49 9.89 -5.01
CA LEU A 25 -0.87 9.49 -5.37
C LEU A 25 -0.95 7.99 -5.69
N LEU A 26 0.04 7.44 -6.41
CA LEU A 26 0.11 6.01 -6.68
C LEU A 26 0.28 5.22 -5.39
N GLY A 27 1.17 5.67 -4.50
CA GLY A 27 1.38 5.07 -3.19
C GLY A 27 0.09 5.05 -2.36
N LEU A 28 -0.60 6.19 -2.30
CA LEU A 28 -1.86 6.30 -1.57
C LEU A 28 -2.96 5.42 -2.18
N ALA A 29 -3.14 5.45 -3.50
CA ALA A 29 -4.14 4.63 -4.18
C ALA A 29 -3.90 3.14 -3.95
N THR A 30 -2.67 2.67 -4.14
CA THR A 30 -2.30 1.26 -3.91
C THR A 30 -2.48 0.85 -2.44
N MET A 31 -2.19 1.75 -1.48
CA MET A 31 -2.45 1.48 -0.06
C MET A 31 -3.94 1.33 0.23
N MET A 32 -4.77 2.22 -0.32
CA MET A 32 -6.23 2.13 -0.15
C MET A 32 -6.79 0.82 -0.73
N PHE A 33 -6.33 0.42 -1.92
CA PHE A 33 -6.72 -0.86 -2.50
C PHE A 33 -6.25 -2.05 -1.67
N ALA A 34 -5.02 -2.03 -1.14
CA ALA A 34 -4.52 -3.07 -0.25
C ALA A 34 -5.39 -3.21 1.01
N LEU A 35 -5.75 -2.08 1.63
CA LEU A 35 -6.64 -2.03 2.79
C LEU A 35 -8.03 -2.60 2.47
N LEU A 36 -8.63 -2.19 1.36
CA LEU A 36 -9.94 -2.69 0.95
C LEU A 36 -9.92 -4.21 0.78
N LEU A 37 -8.91 -4.76 0.12
CA LEU A 37 -8.76 -6.21 -0.07
C LEU A 37 -8.50 -6.95 1.25
N ALA A 38 -7.70 -6.39 2.15
CA ALA A 38 -7.48 -6.98 3.46
C ALA A 38 -8.78 -6.99 4.30
N LEU A 39 -9.60 -5.93 4.21
CA LEU A 39 -10.89 -5.85 4.89
C LEU A 39 -11.92 -6.82 4.28
N THR A 40 -11.97 -6.99 2.95
CA THR A 40 -12.86 -7.98 2.32
C THR A 40 -12.47 -9.39 2.72
N ALA A 41 -11.17 -9.71 2.74
CA ALA A 41 -10.68 -11.00 3.21
C ALA A 41 -11.03 -11.24 4.69
N THR A 42 -10.80 -10.25 5.56
CA THR A 42 -11.13 -10.37 7.00
C THR A 42 -12.62 -10.58 7.24
N ASN A 43 -13.49 -10.00 6.40
CA ASN A 43 -14.94 -10.16 6.49
C ASN A 43 -15.46 -11.47 5.87
N ASN A 44 -14.57 -12.33 5.36
CA ASN A 44 -14.96 -13.60 4.77
C ASN A 44 -15.37 -14.61 5.86
N ARG A 45 -16.63 -15.05 5.79
CA ARG A 45 -17.22 -16.00 6.76
C ARG A 45 -16.46 -17.33 6.86
N ALA A 46 -15.85 -17.79 5.77
CA ALA A 46 -15.08 -19.03 5.78
C ALA A 46 -13.79 -18.89 6.62
N LEU A 47 -13.16 -17.71 6.62
CA LEU A 47 -12.00 -17.41 7.44
C LEU A 47 -12.37 -17.24 8.91
N ALA A 48 -13.48 -16.53 9.19
CA ALA A 48 -14.01 -16.42 10.55
C ALA A 48 -14.35 -17.80 11.14
N PHE A 49 -14.97 -18.68 10.36
CA PHE A 49 -15.27 -20.05 10.79
C PHE A 49 -14.01 -20.86 11.07
N LYS A 50 -12.95 -20.74 10.24
CA LYS A 50 -11.66 -21.39 10.52
C LYS A 50 -11.05 -20.91 11.84
N LEU A 51 -11.16 -19.62 12.15
CA LEU A 51 -10.65 -19.07 13.41
C LEU A 51 -11.36 -19.69 14.63
N GLU A 52 -12.68 -19.90 14.54
CA GLU A 52 -13.49 -20.47 15.64
C GLU A 52 -13.35 -22.00 15.74
N ALA A 53 -13.40 -22.69 14.61
CA ALA A 53 -13.50 -24.16 14.56
C ALA A 53 -12.17 -24.87 14.29
N GLY A 54 -11.13 -24.14 13.88
CA GLY A 54 -9.81 -24.68 13.52
C GLY A 54 -9.72 -25.31 12.13
N PHE A 55 -10.84 -25.39 11.39
CA PHE A 55 -10.89 -25.94 10.03
C PHE A 55 -11.84 -25.14 9.13
N PHE A 56 -11.64 -25.21 7.82
CA PHE A 56 -12.51 -24.55 6.86
C PHE A 56 -13.85 -25.28 6.71
N PRO A 57 -14.99 -24.56 6.62
CA PRO A 57 -16.28 -25.21 6.46
C PRO A 57 -16.35 -25.98 5.13
N PRO A 58 -17.04 -27.14 5.07
CA PRO A 58 -17.17 -27.90 3.83
C PRO A 58 -17.85 -27.06 2.74
N LEU A 59 -17.47 -27.28 1.47
CA LEU A 59 -17.94 -26.52 0.29
C LEU A 59 -17.52 -25.04 0.24
N SER A 60 -16.56 -24.59 1.05
CA SER A 60 -16.07 -23.20 1.06
C SER A 60 -14.80 -22.95 0.26
N GLU A 61 -14.30 -23.93 -0.48
CA GLU A 61 -13.02 -23.91 -1.20
C GLU A 61 -12.85 -22.67 -2.09
N ALA A 62 -13.89 -22.33 -2.86
CA ALA A 62 -13.87 -21.15 -3.73
C ALA A 62 -13.75 -19.84 -2.93
N ALA A 63 -14.43 -19.73 -1.79
CA ALA A 63 -14.38 -18.55 -0.93
C ALA A 63 -13.00 -18.40 -0.26
N VAL A 64 -12.40 -19.52 0.16
CA VAL A 64 -11.05 -19.54 0.75
C VAL A 64 -9.99 -19.15 -0.30
N GLN A 65 -10.09 -19.69 -1.52
CA GLN A 65 -9.17 -19.34 -2.61
C GLN A 65 -9.30 -17.88 -3.04
N SER A 66 -10.52 -17.32 -3.10
CA SER A 66 -10.72 -15.89 -3.33
C SER A 66 -10.02 -15.06 -2.26
N ALA A 67 -10.28 -15.35 -0.99
CA ALA A 67 -9.67 -14.60 0.12
C ALA A 67 -8.15 -14.68 0.13
N ARG A 68 -7.56 -15.86 -0.13
CA ARG A 68 -6.11 -16.02 -0.27
C ARG A 68 -5.55 -15.15 -1.39
N THR A 69 -6.23 -15.12 -2.54
CA THR A 69 -5.83 -14.32 -3.69
C THR A 69 -5.89 -12.82 -3.36
N GLU A 70 -6.96 -12.38 -2.70
CA GLU A 70 -7.12 -11.00 -2.22
C GLU A 70 -5.98 -10.60 -1.26
N ILE A 71 -5.61 -11.47 -0.32
CA ILE A 71 -4.52 -11.23 0.64
C ILE A 71 -3.16 -11.13 -0.08
N VAL A 72 -2.88 -12.02 -1.04
CA VAL A 72 -1.64 -11.97 -1.83
C VAL A 72 -1.57 -10.66 -2.64
N ILE A 73 -2.66 -10.28 -3.31
CA ILE A 73 -2.73 -9.03 -4.07
C ILE A 73 -2.55 -7.83 -3.12
N ALA A 74 -3.21 -7.81 -1.97
CA ALA A 74 -3.08 -6.77 -0.96
C ALA A 74 -1.62 -6.63 -0.49
N THR A 75 -0.92 -7.75 -0.30
CA THR A 75 0.50 -7.77 0.08
C THR A 75 1.37 -7.10 -0.98
N VAL A 76 1.19 -7.47 -2.25
CA VAL A 76 1.94 -6.88 -3.37
C VAL A 76 1.67 -5.38 -3.47
N LEU A 77 0.40 -4.97 -3.35
CA LEU A 77 0.01 -3.56 -3.39
C LEU A 77 0.60 -2.77 -2.21
N ALA A 78 0.66 -3.35 -1.01
CA ALA A 78 1.30 -2.70 0.13
C ALA A 78 2.81 -2.49 -0.10
N VAL A 79 3.50 -3.46 -0.71
CA VAL A 79 4.92 -3.32 -1.07
C VAL A 79 5.12 -2.23 -2.13
N LEU A 80 4.32 -2.22 -3.19
CA LEU A 80 4.37 -1.19 -4.23
C LEU A 80 4.05 0.20 -3.67
N SER A 81 3.08 0.28 -2.76
CA SER A 81 2.72 1.49 -2.05
C SER A 81 3.89 2.03 -1.24
N THR A 82 4.53 1.16 -0.48
CA THR A 82 5.70 1.49 0.35
C THR A 82 6.83 2.02 -0.52
N ALA A 83 7.19 1.31 -1.59
CA ALA A 83 8.24 1.74 -2.51
C ALA A 83 7.94 3.12 -3.12
N SER A 84 6.70 3.35 -3.54
CA SER A 84 6.27 4.64 -4.11
C SER A 84 6.34 5.77 -3.07
N ALA A 85 5.86 5.52 -1.85
CA ALA A 85 5.85 6.49 -0.76
C ALA A 85 7.27 6.84 -0.29
N VAL A 86 8.15 5.85 -0.12
CA VAL A 86 9.57 6.08 0.20
C VAL A 86 10.23 6.92 -0.90
N THR A 87 10.00 6.58 -2.16
CA THR A 87 10.59 7.30 -3.30
C THR A 87 10.11 8.76 -3.34
N ALA A 88 8.82 9.00 -3.08
CA ALA A 88 8.28 10.37 -2.99
C ALA A 88 8.93 11.19 -1.86
N VAL A 89 9.21 10.58 -0.70
CA VAL A 89 9.86 11.26 0.42
C VAL A 89 11.33 11.56 0.15
N ILE A 90 12.06 10.64 -0.51
CA ILE A 90 13.50 10.75 -0.80
C ILE A 90 13.79 11.81 -1.87
N PHE A 91 12.98 11.92 -2.92
CA PHE A 91 13.24 12.82 -4.05
C PHE A 91 13.11 14.32 -3.73
N ARG A 92 12.92 14.69 -2.45
CA ARG A 92 12.77 16.08 -1.97
C ARG A 92 11.81 16.90 -2.84
N SER A 93 10.66 16.31 -3.19
CA SER A 93 9.54 17.04 -3.77
C SER A 93 9.04 18.12 -2.78
N THR A 94 8.05 18.91 -3.19
CA THR A 94 7.41 19.87 -2.29
C THR A 94 6.94 19.20 -1.00
N ILE A 95 6.86 19.99 0.07
CA ILE A 95 6.54 19.52 1.42
C ILE A 95 5.19 18.77 1.45
N ALA A 96 4.22 19.20 0.64
CA ALA A 96 2.91 18.57 0.52
C ALA A 96 3.02 17.09 0.12
N TRP A 97 3.77 16.77 -0.94
CA TRP A 97 3.92 15.40 -1.42
C TRP A 97 4.73 14.53 -0.47
N ARG A 98 5.71 15.11 0.23
CA ARG A 98 6.46 14.40 1.27
C ARG A 98 5.55 14.02 2.44
N ILE A 99 4.59 14.89 2.81
CA ILE A 99 3.59 14.58 3.82
C ILE A 99 2.68 13.44 3.34
N VAL A 100 2.18 13.47 2.10
CA VAL A 100 1.34 12.38 1.55
C VAL A 100 2.10 11.05 1.55
N GLY A 101 3.35 11.04 1.09
CA GLY A 101 4.22 9.86 1.17
C GLY A 101 4.42 9.39 2.62
N GLY A 102 4.71 10.31 3.55
CA GLY A 102 4.86 10.00 4.97
C GLY A 102 3.59 9.41 5.60
N VAL A 103 2.42 9.98 5.31
CA VAL A 103 1.12 9.47 5.76
C VAL A 103 0.86 8.07 5.18
N THR A 104 1.21 7.85 3.91
CA THR A 104 1.10 6.53 3.29
C THR A 104 1.97 5.50 4.02
N LEU A 105 3.18 5.87 4.43
CA LEU A 105 4.05 5.00 5.24
C LEU A 105 3.50 4.74 6.65
N LEU A 106 2.88 5.73 7.29
CA LEU A 106 2.19 5.51 8.57
C LEU A 106 1.05 4.50 8.43
N GLY A 107 0.41 4.42 7.25
CA GLY A 107 -0.58 3.39 6.95
C GLY A 107 -0.07 1.96 7.11
N LEU A 108 1.24 1.71 6.95
CA LEU A 108 1.84 0.38 7.15
C LEU A 108 1.76 -0.11 8.59
N ILE A 109 1.68 0.81 9.56
CA ILE A 109 1.50 0.46 10.97
C ILE A 109 0.17 -0.27 11.18
N LEU A 110 -0.85 0.06 10.37
CA LEU A 110 -2.15 -0.61 10.38
C LEU A 110 -2.18 -1.81 9.43
N VAL A 111 -1.69 -1.63 8.19
CA VAL A 111 -1.78 -2.65 7.13
C VAL A 111 -0.92 -3.87 7.42
N GLY A 112 0.28 -3.68 7.99
CA GLY A 112 1.20 -4.77 8.28
C GLY A 112 0.61 -5.81 9.24
N PRO A 113 0.16 -5.41 10.44
CA PRO A 113 -0.51 -6.32 11.37
C PRO A 113 -1.79 -6.93 10.79
N LEU A 114 -2.58 -6.15 10.04
CA LEU A 114 -3.80 -6.67 9.42
C LEU A 114 -3.48 -7.78 8.41
N LEU A 115 -2.52 -7.56 7.51
CA LEU A 115 -2.07 -8.58 6.57
C LEU A 115 -1.52 -9.81 7.28
N TRP A 116 -0.77 -9.62 8.36
CA TRP A 116 -0.26 -10.74 9.17
C TRP A 116 -1.40 -11.61 9.69
N VAL A 117 -2.43 -11.00 10.31
CA VAL A 117 -3.62 -11.72 10.79
C VAL A 117 -4.35 -12.38 9.63
N CYS A 118 -4.51 -11.71 8.49
CA CYS A 118 -5.13 -12.31 7.32
C CYS A 118 -4.36 -13.54 6.81
N TYR A 119 -3.02 -13.51 6.80
CA TYR A 119 -2.20 -14.66 6.42
C TYR A 119 -2.39 -15.83 7.38
N ASP A 120 -2.35 -15.58 8.69
CA ASP A 120 -2.54 -16.60 9.72
C ASP A 120 -3.93 -17.27 9.62
N MET A 121 -4.96 -16.48 9.33
CA MET A 121 -6.30 -17.01 9.09
C MET A 121 -6.38 -17.82 7.78
N ALA A 122 -5.74 -17.34 6.71
CA ALA A 122 -5.94 -17.90 5.38
C ALA A 122 -5.09 -19.14 5.08
N PHE A 123 -3.88 -19.24 5.63
CA PHE A 123 -2.94 -20.32 5.35
C PHE A 123 -2.85 -21.30 6.52
#